data_AF-A0A4T0UNC4-F1
#
_entry.id   AF-A0A4T0UNC4-F1
#
_cell.length_a   1.000
_cell.length_b   1.000
_cell.length_c   1.000
_cell.angle_alpha   90.00
_cell.angle_beta   90.00
_cell.angle_gamma   90.00
#
_symmetry.space_group_name_H-M   'P 1'
#
loop_
_entity.id
_entity.type
_entity.pdbx_description
1 polymer ?
#
loop_
_entity_poly.entity_id
_entity_poly.type
_entity_poly.pdbx_seq_one_letter_code
_entity_poly.pdbx_strand_id
1 'polypeptide(L)'
;MVARHGSGRVRFGVPQDVAFDYLVDPANRPAWQSSLRAVTGVEGEPRVGQTWVDVTVPGLRPAMRTTLLERPHLWAESGRWRGVTATLDLAFTPAAAGTACDVGFRFRIEALGVLGLAATFASVPAVRADLKRAAAILLRDAG
;
A
#
# COMPACT_ATOMS: atom_id res chain seq x y z
N MET A 1 18.83 17.58 4.02
CA MET A 1 19.09 16.14 4.25
C MET A 1 17.99 15.37 3.53
N VAL A 2 18.30 14.62 2.48
CA VAL A 2 17.28 13.92 1.67
C VAL A 2 16.74 12.73 2.49
N ALA A 3 15.47 12.76 2.84
CA ALA A 3 14.85 11.71 3.63
C ALA A 3 14.79 10.41 2.82
N ARG A 4 15.57 9.40 3.23
CA ARG A 4 15.69 8.12 2.52
C ARG A 4 14.38 7.34 2.59
N HIS A 5 13.98 6.74 1.47
CA HIS A 5 12.79 5.91 1.34
C HIS A 5 13.09 4.73 0.43
N GLY A 6 12.42 3.60 0.65
CA GLY A 6 12.34 2.53 -0.33
C GLY A 6 11.38 2.95 -1.44
N SER A 7 11.63 2.54 -2.69
CA SER A 7 10.70 2.81 -3.78
C SER A 7 10.76 1.74 -4.86
N GLY A 8 9.72 1.70 -5.68
CA GLY A 8 9.64 0.84 -6.84
C GLY A 8 8.39 1.11 -7.66
N ARG A 9 8.18 0.29 -8.69
CA ARG A 9 7.03 0.36 -9.58
C ARG A 9 6.59 -1.03 -10.01
N VAL A 10 5.28 -1.23 -10.14
CA VAL A 10 4.65 -2.45 -10.63
C VAL A 10 3.61 -2.08 -11.69
N ARG A 11 3.60 -2.83 -12.80
CA ARG A 11 2.61 -2.70 -13.87
C ARG A 11 1.36 -3.50 -13.51
N PHE A 12 0.20 -2.87 -13.63
CA PHE A 12 -1.13 -3.45 -13.51
C PHE A 12 -1.76 -3.52 -14.89
N GLY A 13 -2.32 -4.68 -15.25
CA GLY A 13 -2.98 -4.91 -16.55
C GLY A 13 -4.41 -4.39 -16.60
N VAL A 14 -4.75 -3.38 -15.80
CA VAL A 14 -6.07 -2.77 -15.70
C VAL A 14 -5.95 -1.24 -15.70
N PRO A 15 -7.01 -0.49 -16.06
CA PRO A 15 -7.04 0.96 -15.94
C PRO A 15 -6.72 1.47 -14.54
N GLN A 16 -6.21 2.70 -14.46
CA GLN A 16 -5.70 3.29 -13.20
C GLN A 16 -6.77 3.43 -12.12
N ASP A 17 -8.02 3.69 -12.49
CA ASP A 17 -9.14 3.86 -11.57
C ASP A 17 -9.57 2.53 -10.96
N VAL A 18 -9.55 1.45 -11.74
CA VAL A 18 -9.76 0.07 -11.25
C VAL A 18 -8.67 -0.32 -10.25
N ALA A 19 -7.40 -0.10 -10.59
CA ALA A 19 -6.30 -0.38 -9.68
C ALA A 19 -6.36 0.49 -8.41
N PHE A 20 -6.73 1.76 -8.55
CA PHE A 20 -6.88 2.69 -7.43
C PHE A 20 -7.97 2.19 -6.47
N ASP A 21 -9.19 2.01 -6.96
CA ASP A 21 -10.35 1.65 -6.12
C ASP A 21 -10.12 0.34 -5.36
N TYR A 22 -9.46 -0.63 -6.01
CA TYR A 22 -9.10 -1.88 -5.35
C TYR A 22 -8.05 -1.71 -4.25
N LEU A 23 -7.00 -0.93 -4.49
CA LEU A 23 -5.87 -0.80 -3.55
C LEU A 23 -6.17 0.12 -2.36
N VAL A 24 -7.01 1.14 -2.54
CA VAL A 24 -7.33 2.10 -1.47
C VAL A 24 -8.33 1.56 -0.46
N ASP A 25 -9.11 0.54 -0.81
CA ASP A 25 -10.03 -0.12 0.10
C ASP A 25 -9.28 -1.08 1.05
N PRO A 26 -9.23 -0.79 2.37
CA PRO A 26 -8.55 -1.63 3.33
C PRO A 26 -9.11 -3.06 3.39
N ALA A 27 -10.38 -3.27 3.02
CA ALA A 27 -11.00 -4.60 3.02
C ALA A 27 -10.35 -5.56 2.01
N ASN A 28 -9.76 -5.05 0.93
CA ASN A 28 -9.11 -5.87 -0.09
C ASN A 28 -7.70 -6.32 0.31
N ARG A 29 -7.06 -5.68 1.29
CA ARG A 29 -5.64 -5.91 1.63
C ARG A 29 -5.29 -7.35 1.99
N PRO A 30 -6.08 -8.10 2.78
CA PRO A 30 -5.76 -9.49 3.12
C PRO A 30 -5.64 -10.40 1.89
N ALA A 31 -6.28 -10.04 0.77
CA ALA A 31 -6.20 -10.84 -0.46
C ALA A 31 -4.82 -10.74 -1.14
N TRP A 32 -4.11 -9.62 -1.00
CA TRP A 32 -2.89 -9.35 -1.77
C TRP A 32 -1.64 -9.07 -0.93
N GLN A 33 -1.78 -8.66 0.34
CA GLN A 33 -0.65 -8.37 1.21
C GLN A 33 -0.29 -9.60 2.05
N SER A 34 0.81 -10.25 1.72
CA SER A 34 1.21 -11.56 2.27
C SER A 34 1.42 -11.60 3.78
N SER A 35 1.75 -10.45 4.38
CA SER A 35 1.95 -10.33 5.83
C SER A 35 0.66 -10.16 6.62
N LEU A 36 -0.48 -9.88 5.97
CA LEU A 36 -1.75 -9.63 6.62
C LEU A 36 -2.59 -10.90 6.74
N ARG A 37 -3.08 -11.14 7.94
CA ARG A 37 -4.13 -12.13 8.23
C ARG A 37 -5.51 -11.53 8.00
N ALA A 38 -5.72 -10.31 8.47
CA ALA A 38 -7.01 -9.64 8.42
C ALA A 38 -6.83 -8.12 8.56
N VAL A 39 -7.88 -7.39 8.20
CA VAL A 39 -8.06 -5.97 8.51
C VAL A 39 -9.35 -5.84 9.32
N THR A 40 -9.35 -4.98 10.34
CA THR A 40 -10.48 -4.81 11.26
C THR A 40 -10.77 -3.34 11.51
N GLY A 41 -12.01 -3.02 11.87
CA GLY A 41 -12.40 -1.64 12.19
C GLY A 41 -12.43 -0.70 10.98
N VAL A 42 -12.69 -1.25 9.79
CA VAL A 42 -12.95 -0.44 8.59
C VAL A 42 -14.39 0.04 8.68
N GLU A 43 -14.59 1.35 8.53
CA GLU A 43 -15.92 1.97 8.57
C GLU A 43 -16.12 2.82 7.31
N GLY A 44 -17.22 2.56 6.61
CA GLY A 44 -17.65 3.30 5.43
C GLY A 44 -16.67 3.26 4.25
N GLU A 45 -16.94 4.11 3.27
CA GLU A 45 -16.14 4.22 2.04
C GLU A 45 -14.73 4.81 2.29
N PRO A 46 -13.75 4.48 1.43
CA PRO A 46 -12.43 5.08 1.44
C PRO A 46 -12.47 6.60 1.46
N ARG A 47 -11.78 7.21 2.45
CA ARG A 47 -11.72 8.67 2.61
C ARG A 47 -10.45 9.10 3.35
N VAL A 48 -10.02 10.35 3.13
CA VAL A 48 -8.96 10.95 3.95
C VAL A 48 -9.37 10.91 5.42
N GLY A 49 -8.44 10.49 6.29
CA GLY A 49 -8.68 10.36 7.71
C GLY A 49 -9.36 9.07 8.16
N GLN A 50 -9.78 8.19 7.23
CA GLN A 50 -10.24 6.84 7.57
C GLN A 50 -9.15 6.08 8.33
N THR A 51 -9.56 5.30 9.31
CA THR A 51 -8.67 4.49 10.14
C THR A 51 -9.12 3.04 10.14
N TRP A 52 -8.17 2.13 10.32
CA TRP A 52 -8.42 0.71 10.54
C TRP A 52 -7.26 0.10 11.33
N VAL A 53 -7.37 -1.19 11.65
CA VAL A 53 -6.31 -1.96 12.28
C VAL A 53 -5.95 -3.16 11.42
N ASP A 54 -4.70 -3.19 10.98
CA ASP A 54 -4.10 -4.35 10.34
C ASP A 54 -3.85 -5.45 11.38
N VAL A 55 -3.99 -6.71 10.99
CA VAL A 55 -3.60 -7.86 11.80
C VAL A 55 -2.59 -8.67 11.02
N THR A 56 -1.30 -8.51 11.35
CA THR A 56 -0.23 -9.22 10.63
C THR A 56 -0.04 -10.65 11.15
N VAL A 57 0.70 -11.47 10.41
CA VAL A 57 1.33 -12.69 10.93
C VAL A 57 2.78 -12.32 11.30
N PRO A 58 3.23 -12.39 12.57
CA PRO A 58 2.73 -13.21 13.70
C PRO A 58 1.83 -12.49 14.73
N GLY A 59 1.21 -11.35 14.42
CA GLY A 59 0.18 -10.73 15.29
C GLY A 59 0.42 -9.26 15.65
N LEU A 60 1.23 -8.52 14.88
CA LEU A 60 1.30 -7.07 15.07
C LEU A 60 -0.04 -6.45 14.69
N ARG A 61 -0.40 -5.38 15.41
CA ARG A 61 -1.64 -4.63 15.18
C ARG A 61 -1.37 -3.15 14.91
N PRO A 62 -0.85 -2.79 13.72
CA PRO A 62 -0.69 -1.40 13.33
C PRO A 62 -2.03 -0.65 13.32
N ALA A 63 -2.06 0.50 13.97
CA ALA A 63 -3.13 1.48 13.82
C ALA A 63 -2.88 2.25 12.53
N MET A 64 -3.77 2.10 11.56
CA MET A 64 -3.62 2.62 10.21
C MET A 64 -4.48 3.85 10.00
N ARG A 65 -4.06 4.72 9.08
CA ARG A 65 -4.79 5.91 8.67
C ARG A 65 -4.48 6.29 7.23
N THR A 66 -5.51 6.57 6.43
CA THR A 66 -5.37 7.25 5.14
C THR A 66 -5.03 8.72 5.36
N THR A 67 -3.91 9.17 4.81
CA THR A 67 -3.40 10.55 4.93
C THR A 67 -3.64 11.36 3.66
N LEU A 68 -3.72 10.71 2.50
CA LEU A 68 -4.04 11.33 1.21
C LEU A 68 -4.91 10.38 0.37
N LEU A 69 -5.88 10.93 -0.35
CA LEU A 69 -6.73 10.19 -1.28
C LEU A 69 -7.18 11.14 -2.41
N GLU A 70 -6.55 11.04 -3.57
CA GLU A 70 -6.84 11.82 -4.78
C GLU A 70 -7.09 10.84 -5.93
N ARG A 71 -8.34 10.42 -6.12
CA ARG A 71 -8.69 9.45 -7.16
C ARG A 71 -8.50 10.05 -8.56
N PRO A 72 -7.92 9.31 -9.52
CA PRO A 72 -7.29 7.99 -9.41
C PRO A 72 -5.75 8.06 -9.35
N HIS A 73 -5.17 9.15 -8.84
CA HIS A 73 -3.76 9.51 -9.02
C HIS A 73 -2.87 9.20 -7.82
N LEU A 74 -3.30 9.57 -6.61
CA LEU A 74 -2.46 9.51 -5.41
C LEU A 74 -3.23 8.96 -4.22
N TRP A 75 -2.57 8.09 -3.47
CA TRP A 75 -3.06 7.63 -2.18
C TRP A 75 -1.87 7.49 -1.23
N ALA A 76 -2.05 7.90 0.01
CA ALA A 76 -1.03 7.75 1.04
C ALA A 76 -1.65 7.31 2.35
N GLU A 77 -0.84 6.59 3.12
CA GLU A 77 -1.22 6.09 4.43
C GLU A 77 -0.08 6.14 5.43
N SER A 78 -0.47 6.03 6.70
CA SER A 78 0.43 5.82 7.82
C SER A 78 -0.05 4.68 8.70
N GLY A 79 0.89 3.89 9.22
CA GLY A 79 0.66 2.82 10.18
C GLY A 79 1.54 3.00 11.40
N ARG A 80 0.99 2.84 12.60
CA ARG A 80 1.74 3.01 13.85
C ARG A 80 1.57 1.82 14.78
N TRP A 81 2.68 1.29 15.31
CA TRP A 81 2.68 0.25 16.35
C TRP A 81 3.95 0.33 17.19
N ARG A 82 3.86 0.14 18.52
CA ARG A 82 5.02 0.00 19.42
C ARG A 82 6.15 1.03 19.20
N GLY A 83 5.80 2.29 18.96
CA GLY A 83 6.77 3.37 18.70
C GLY A 83 7.38 3.42 17.30
N VAL A 84 6.94 2.53 16.40
CA VAL A 84 7.27 2.52 14.96
C VAL A 84 6.16 3.23 14.19
N THR A 85 6.55 4.06 13.23
CA THR A 85 5.65 4.62 12.21
C THR A 85 6.11 4.13 10.84
N ALA A 86 5.19 3.61 10.03
CA ALA A 86 5.42 3.31 8.63
C ALA A 86 4.55 4.20 7.76
N THR A 87 5.06 4.67 6.62
CA THR A 87 4.29 5.41 5.63
C THR A 87 4.42 4.75 4.27
N LEU A 88 3.33 4.74 3.51
CA LEU A 88 3.28 4.24 2.14
C LEU A 88 2.55 5.27 1.29
N ASP A 89 3.21 5.70 0.21
CA ASP A 89 2.62 6.53 -0.83
C ASP A 89 2.53 5.70 -2.11
N LEU A 90 1.36 5.69 -2.74
CA LEU A 90 1.13 5.11 -4.06
C LEU A 90 0.81 6.22 -5.06
N ALA A 91 1.47 6.15 -6.21
CA ALA A 91 1.21 7.00 -7.36
C ALA A 91 0.80 6.14 -8.55
N PHE A 92 -0.33 6.48 -9.14
CA PHE A 92 -0.95 5.74 -10.23
C PHE A 92 -0.78 6.57 -11.51
N THR A 93 -0.13 5.96 -12.49
CA THR A 93 0.10 6.60 -13.79
C THR A 93 -0.45 5.73 -14.91
N PRO A 94 -1.21 6.28 -15.87
CA PRO A 94 -1.76 5.48 -16.95
C PRO A 94 -0.62 4.98 -17.84
N ALA A 95 -0.72 3.73 -18.29
CA ALA A 95 0.17 3.20 -19.31
C ALA A 95 -0.37 3.54 -20.71
N ALA A 96 0.49 3.43 -21.73
CA ALA A 96 0.08 3.63 -23.12
C ALA A 96 -1.17 2.79 -23.45
N ALA A 97 -2.13 3.39 -24.16
CA ALA A 97 -3.46 2.87 -24.49
C ALA A 97 -4.54 2.86 -23.37
N GLY A 98 -4.24 3.31 -22.15
CA GLY A 98 -5.25 3.54 -21.10
C GLY A 98 -5.89 2.29 -20.48
N THR A 99 -5.57 1.11 -20.98
CA THR A 99 -6.05 -0.20 -20.48
C THR A 99 -5.19 -0.79 -19.36
N ALA A 100 -4.07 -0.14 -19.05
CA ALA A 100 -3.13 -0.57 -18.03
C ALA A 100 -2.62 0.65 -17.25
N CYS A 101 -2.06 0.43 -16.06
CA CYS A 101 -1.43 1.50 -15.27
C CYS A 101 -0.15 1.03 -14.59
N ASP A 102 0.75 1.96 -14.34
CA ASP A 102 1.92 1.77 -13.50
C ASP A 102 1.64 2.33 -12.10
N VAL A 103 1.78 1.47 -11.08
CA VAL A 103 1.68 1.84 -9.67
C VAL A 103 3.08 1.99 -9.10
N GLY A 104 3.50 3.23 -8.89
CA GLY A 104 4.72 3.57 -8.17
C GLY A 104 4.47 3.59 -6.67
N PHE A 105 5.42 3.09 -5.88
CA PHE A 105 5.34 3.15 -4.42
C PHE A 105 6.56 3.83 -3.81
N ARG A 106 6.35 4.52 -2.70
CA ARG A 106 7.39 5.02 -1.79
C ARG A 106 7.04 4.60 -0.39
N PHE A 107 8.00 4.01 0.31
CA PHE A 107 7.78 3.43 1.62
C PHE A 107 8.88 3.87 2.58
N ARG A 108 8.51 4.11 3.85
CA ARG A 108 9.44 4.43 4.92
C ARG A 108 8.99 3.81 6.23
N ILE A 109 9.95 3.33 7.01
CA ILE A 109 9.79 2.96 8.41
C ILE A 109 10.64 3.89 9.27
N GLU A 110 9.98 4.57 10.19
CA GLU A 110 10.57 5.42 11.21
C GLU A 110 10.58 4.63 12.53
N ALA A 111 11.76 4.10 12.87
CA ALA A 111 12.03 3.35 14.09
C ALA A 111 13.51 3.49 14.47
N LEU A 112 13.82 3.82 15.74
CA LEU A 112 15.16 3.78 16.36
C LEU A 112 16.36 4.00 15.39
N GLY A 113 16.38 5.15 14.71
CA GLY A 113 17.50 5.57 13.85
C GLY A 113 17.80 4.63 12.67
N VAL A 114 19.03 4.10 12.63
CA VAL A 114 19.56 3.30 11.49
C VAL A 114 18.82 1.98 11.26
N LEU A 115 18.18 1.42 12.29
CA LEU A 115 17.40 0.19 12.20
C LEU A 115 16.14 0.39 11.34
N GLY A 116 15.44 1.53 11.48
CA GLY A 116 14.31 1.88 10.63
C GLY A 116 14.70 2.06 9.17
N LEU A 117 15.92 2.55 8.91
CA LEU A 117 16.46 2.67 7.55
C LEU A 117 16.67 1.28 6.92
N ALA A 118 17.36 0.37 7.62
CA ALA A 118 17.60 -0.99 7.12
C ALA A 118 16.27 -1.73 6.88
N ALA A 119 15.32 -1.63 7.82
CA ALA A 119 13.99 -2.22 7.69
C ALA A 119 13.22 -1.66 6.48
N THR A 120 13.34 -0.35 6.21
CA THR A 120 12.71 0.30 5.05
C THR A 120 13.17 -0.36 3.74
N PHE A 121 14.48 -0.50 3.54
CA PHE A 121 15.01 -1.08 2.30
C PHE A 121 14.78 -2.59 2.21
N ALA A 122 14.88 -3.30 3.34
CA ALA A 122 14.59 -4.74 3.39
C ALA A 122 13.13 -5.06 3.07
N SER A 123 12.20 -4.11 3.26
CA SER A 123 10.78 -4.29 2.97
C SER A 123 10.42 -4.07 1.50
N VAL A 124 11.27 -3.42 0.70
CA VAL A 124 10.98 -3.11 -0.72
C VAL A 124 10.62 -4.34 -1.55
N PRO A 125 11.36 -5.48 -1.47
CA PRO A 125 11.00 -6.69 -2.20
C PRO A 125 9.62 -7.23 -1.80
N ALA A 126 9.27 -7.18 -0.52
CA ALA A 126 7.98 -7.62 0.00
C ALA A 126 6.83 -6.74 -0.52
N VAL A 127 6.96 -5.40 -0.41
CA VAL A 127 5.97 -4.45 -0.96
C VAL A 127 5.77 -4.67 -2.46
N ARG A 128 6.87 -4.86 -3.20
CA ARG A 128 6.79 -5.14 -4.64
C ARG A 128 6.08 -6.46 -4.94
N ALA A 129 6.33 -7.51 -4.14
CA ALA A 129 5.70 -8.81 -4.31
C ALA A 129 4.19 -8.75 -4.01
N ASP A 130 3.80 -8.03 -2.96
CA ASP A 130 2.40 -7.81 -2.59
C ASP A 130 1.65 -7.04 -3.68
N LEU A 131 2.24 -5.97 -4.22
CA LEU A 131 1.65 -5.23 -5.35
C LEU A 131 1.54 -6.08 -6.63
N LYS A 132 2.52 -6.95 -6.91
CA LYS A 132 2.43 -7.91 -8.03
C LYS A 132 1.28 -8.90 -7.83
N ARG A 133 1.01 -9.31 -6.59
CA ARG A 133 -0.12 -10.17 -6.26
C ARG A 133 -1.45 -9.46 -6.51
N ALA A 134 -1.58 -8.20 -6.08
CA ALA A 134 -2.75 -7.38 -6.38
C ALA A 134 -2.99 -7.24 -7.89
N ALA A 135 -1.93 -6.95 -8.65
CA ALA A 135 -2.01 -6.87 -10.11
C ALA A 135 -2.47 -8.18 -10.76
N ALA A 136 -2.02 -9.32 -10.23
CA ALA A 136 -2.42 -10.63 -10.73
C ALA A 136 -3.87 -11.00 -10.39
N ILE A 137 -4.40 -10.56 -9.25
CA ILE A 137 -5.82 -10.73 -8.89
C ILE A 137 -6.69 -9.93 -9.86
N LEU A 138 -6.42 -8.64 -10.00
CA LEU A 138 -7.21 -7.76 -10.88
C LEU A 138 -7.17 -8.19 -12.35
N LEU A 139 -6.03 -8.70 -12.84
CA LEU A 139 -5.93 -9.21 -14.20
C LEU A 139 -6.80 -10.45 -14.42
N ARG A 140 -6.99 -11.30 -13.39
CA ARG A 140 -7.85 -12.49 -13.48
C ARG A 140 -9.32 -12.13 -13.45
N ASP A 141 -9.70 -11.12 -12.66
CA ASP A 141 -11.09 -10.70 -12.50
C ASP A 141 -11.60 -9.88 -13.69
N ALA A 142 -10.70 -9.35 -14.52
CA ALA A 142 -11.01 -8.59 -15.72
C ALA A 142 -11.24 -9.44 -16.99
N GLY A 143 -10.98 -10.75 -16.93
CA GLY A 143 -11.15 -11.71 -18.04
C GLY A 143 -12.35 -12.62 -17.87
#